data_AF-A0A830D3S1-F1
#
_entry.id   AF-A0A830D3S1-F1
#
_cell.length_a   1.000
_cell.length_b   1.000
_cell.length_c   1.000
_cell.angle_alpha   90.00
_cell.angle_beta   90.00
_cell.angle_gamma   90.00
#
_symmetry.space_group_name_H-M   'P 1'
#
loop_
_entity.id
_entity.type
_entity.pdbx_description
1 polymer ?
#
loop_
_entity_poly.entity_id
_entity_poly.type
_entity_poly.pdbx_seq_one_letter_code
_entity_poly.pdbx_strand_id
1 'polypeptide(L)'
;TLRDVWTVACSSPSPAKIVIPARNSYLVKQTDFAGPCKSNVTLRISGTIVAPRDPMVWDGLDIHKWLYFHGVKSLTVEGSGVIDGMGHEWWAQSCKRNESNPCSHAPTAITFHKCHNLKVRSVTLVNSQQMHVAFTNCMHVSVSGLTIEAPADSPNTDGVHISASTHFELKDAVIGTGDDCVSIVSNSSRIRIKNIVCGPGHGISIGSLGKYKSYAAVQDVIVDGAILFDTENGVRIKTWQGGSGFVRKITFKDIWMYNVCNPIIIDQYYCDSPVPCLNQTSAVSIDSISFRGIKGTSATDEAIQLSCSESYPCKRIYLEDIQLISWSGISKSSCWEAYGASSGMIIPPSCVSSDDIIIRQNGKSSSTSLWKMMIDYILI
;
A
#
# COMPACT_ATOMS: atom_id res chain seq x y z
N THR A 1 31.66 -9.89 -11.61
CA THR A 1 30.50 -9.87 -10.69
C THR A 1 29.23 -9.52 -11.47
N LEU A 2 28.03 -9.65 -10.87
CA LEU A 2 26.78 -9.23 -11.55
C LEU A 2 26.77 -7.73 -11.89
N ARG A 3 27.42 -6.90 -11.04
CA ARG A 3 27.64 -5.48 -11.29
C ARG A 3 28.44 -5.22 -12.57
N ASP A 4 29.55 -5.93 -12.78
CA ASP A 4 30.40 -5.73 -13.95
C ASP A 4 29.65 -6.08 -15.25
N VAL A 5 28.88 -7.17 -15.21
CA VAL A 5 28.02 -7.58 -16.33
C VAL A 5 26.97 -6.51 -16.63
N TRP A 6 26.37 -5.92 -15.59
CA TRP A 6 25.46 -4.79 -15.75
C TRP A 6 26.14 -3.58 -16.40
N THR A 7 27.33 -3.19 -15.94
CA THR A 7 28.07 -2.05 -16.50
C THR A 7 28.34 -2.23 -18.00
N VAL A 8 28.72 -3.43 -18.42
CA VAL A 8 28.92 -3.76 -19.84
C VAL A 8 27.60 -3.66 -20.61
N ALA A 9 26.53 -4.30 -20.13
CA ALA A 9 25.22 -4.29 -20.79
C ALA A 9 24.64 -2.87 -20.90
N CYS A 10 24.72 -2.08 -19.84
CA CYS A 10 24.20 -0.71 -19.77
C CYS A 10 24.98 0.26 -20.68
N SER A 11 26.26 -0.03 -20.94
CA SER A 11 27.11 0.73 -21.85
C SER A 11 26.98 0.33 -23.32
N SER A 12 26.21 -0.71 -23.63
CA SER A 12 26.00 -1.21 -24.99
C SER A 12 25.17 -0.22 -25.83
N PRO A 13 25.60 0.13 -27.05
CA PRO A 13 24.81 0.98 -27.95
C PRO A 13 23.57 0.26 -28.52
N SER A 14 23.57 -1.08 -28.50
CA SER A 14 22.45 -1.93 -28.92
C SER A 14 21.78 -2.59 -27.71
N PRO A 15 20.50 -3.03 -27.84
CA PRO A 15 19.80 -3.70 -26.76
C PRO A 15 20.59 -4.89 -26.22
N ALA A 16 20.77 -4.92 -24.90
CA ALA A 16 21.57 -5.93 -24.21
C ALA A 16 20.69 -6.84 -23.34
N LYS A 17 21.08 -8.12 -23.24
CA LYS A 17 20.40 -9.12 -22.40
C LYS A 17 21.39 -9.76 -21.44
N ILE A 18 21.10 -9.64 -20.15
CA ILE A 18 21.80 -10.34 -19.07
C ILE A 18 20.94 -11.55 -18.70
N VAL A 19 21.55 -12.73 -18.56
CA VAL A 19 20.83 -13.97 -18.26
C VAL A 19 21.39 -14.58 -16.98
N ILE A 20 20.52 -14.83 -16.00
CA ILE A 20 20.77 -15.74 -14.89
C ILE A 20 20.20 -17.10 -15.31
N PRO A 21 21.04 -18.04 -15.77
CA PRO A 21 20.57 -19.27 -16.37
C PRO A 21 19.88 -20.19 -15.36
N ALA A 22 18.93 -20.98 -15.85
CA ALA A 22 18.25 -21.99 -15.05
C ALA A 22 19.26 -22.97 -14.42
N ARG A 23 18.91 -23.51 -13.25
CA ARG A 23 19.72 -24.44 -12.42
C ARG A 23 20.97 -23.83 -11.80
N ASN A 24 21.29 -22.57 -12.08
CA ASN A 24 22.37 -21.88 -11.40
C ASN A 24 21.83 -21.00 -10.28
N SER A 25 22.56 -20.94 -9.17
CA SER A 25 22.33 -20.02 -8.07
C SER A 25 23.53 -19.11 -7.89
N TYR A 26 23.28 -17.81 -7.75
CA TYR A 26 24.34 -16.80 -7.61
C TYR A 26 24.14 -16.02 -6.31
N LEU A 27 25.14 -16.10 -5.43
CA LEU A 27 25.23 -15.24 -4.26
C LEU A 27 25.59 -13.81 -4.71
N VAL A 28 24.69 -12.87 -4.44
CA VAL A 28 24.85 -11.46 -4.84
C VAL A 28 24.82 -10.61 -3.59
N LYS A 29 25.91 -9.90 -3.29
CA LYS A 29 25.96 -8.87 -2.25
C LYS A 29 25.19 -7.62 -2.68
N GLN A 30 25.01 -6.65 -1.78
CA GLN A 30 24.43 -5.35 -2.14
C GLN A 30 25.06 -4.81 -3.44
N THR A 31 24.22 -4.53 -4.43
CA THR A 31 24.65 -4.15 -5.78
C THR A 31 23.80 -3.02 -6.32
N ASP A 32 24.46 -1.94 -6.75
CA ASP A 32 23.85 -0.83 -7.48
C ASP A 32 23.91 -1.08 -9.00
N PHE A 33 22.74 -1.05 -9.62
CA PHE A 33 22.52 -1.15 -11.06
C PHE A 33 22.15 0.24 -11.60
N ALA A 34 23.19 1.05 -11.79
CA ALA A 34 23.06 2.44 -12.21
C ALA A 34 22.78 2.60 -13.71
N GLY A 35 21.90 3.55 -14.05
CA GLY A 35 21.77 4.16 -15.38
C GLY A 35 22.34 5.59 -15.43
N PRO A 36 22.08 6.34 -16.52
CA PRO A 36 21.30 5.93 -17.69
C PRO A 36 22.08 4.92 -18.56
N CYS A 37 21.35 3.95 -19.12
CA CYS A 37 21.91 3.02 -20.11
C CYS A 37 21.79 3.58 -21.52
N LYS A 38 22.75 3.24 -22.39
CA LYS A 38 22.76 3.71 -23.79
C LYS A 38 21.68 3.08 -24.66
N SER A 39 21.19 1.90 -24.27
CA SER A 39 20.11 1.18 -24.94
C SER A 39 19.27 0.39 -23.93
N ASN A 40 18.24 -0.30 -24.43
CA ASN A 40 17.36 -1.12 -23.60
C ASN A 40 18.16 -2.28 -22.99
N VAL A 41 17.92 -2.55 -21.71
CA VAL A 41 18.52 -3.70 -21.00
C VAL A 41 17.42 -4.65 -20.57
N THR A 42 17.62 -5.94 -20.84
CA THR A 42 16.79 -7.02 -20.31
C THR A 42 17.60 -7.84 -19.31
N LEU A 43 17.14 -7.94 -18.07
CA LEU A 43 17.62 -8.90 -17.09
C LEU A 43 16.66 -10.08 -17.07
N ARG A 44 17.09 -11.22 -17.62
CA ARG A 44 16.32 -12.47 -17.62
C ARG A 44 16.79 -13.38 -16.49
N ILE A 45 15.92 -13.62 -15.53
CA ILE A 45 16.16 -14.48 -14.37
C ILE A 45 15.46 -15.81 -14.61
N SER A 46 16.23 -16.87 -14.82
CA SER A 46 15.71 -18.24 -14.96
C SER A 46 16.29 -19.19 -13.90
N GLY A 47 17.39 -18.82 -13.26
CA GLY A 47 17.92 -19.46 -12.05
C GLY A 47 17.56 -18.70 -10.78
N THR A 48 18.46 -18.73 -9.81
CA THR A 48 18.28 -18.10 -8.49
C THR A 48 19.33 -17.01 -8.25
N ILE A 49 18.88 -15.86 -7.76
CA ILE A 49 19.73 -14.84 -7.14
C ILE A 49 19.48 -14.94 -5.63
N VAL A 50 20.54 -15.14 -4.83
CA VAL A 50 20.42 -15.32 -3.38
C VAL A 50 21.21 -14.26 -2.64
N ALA A 51 20.63 -13.71 -1.57
CA ALA A 51 21.28 -12.76 -0.68
C ALA A 51 22.24 -13.45 0.30
N PRO A 52 23.26 -12.74 0.83
CA PRO A 52 23.99 -13.19 2.00
C PRO A 52 23.04 -13.41 3.18
N ARG A 53 23.18 -14.56 3.85
CA ARG A 53 22.37 -14.92 5.03
C ARG A 53 22.72 -14.08 6.25
N ASP A 54 23.99 -13.77 6.43
CA ASP A 54 24.50 -13.06 7.61
C ASP A 54 24.28 -11.55 7.48
N PRO A 55 23.47 -10.93 8.37
CA PRO A 55 23.25 -9.49 8.38
C PRO A 55 24.52 -8.65 8.51
N MET A 56 25.58 -9.17 9.15
CA MET A 56 26.85 -8.45 9.30
C MET A 56 27.54 -8.16 7.95
N VAL A 57 27.13 -8.84 6.87
CA VAL A 57 27.63 -8.54 5.51
C VAL A 57 27.20 -7.13 5.05
N TRP A 58 26.20 -6.53 5.69
CA TRP A 58 25.75 -5.15 5.44
C TRP A 58 26.48 -4.10 6.29
N ASP A 59 27.40 -4.49 7.19
CA ASP A 59 28.15 -3.52 8.00
C ASP A 59 28.95 -2.54 7.11
N GLY A 60 28.71 -1.25 7.32
CA GLY A 60 29.31 -0.18 6.52
C GLY A 60 28.70 0.02 5.13
N LEU A 61 27.61 -0.71 4.80
CA LEU A 61 26.84 -0.54 3.56
C LEU A 61 25.50 0.18 3.81
N ASP A 62 24.69 0.30 2.77
CA ASP A 62 23.35 0.90 2.87
C ASP A 62 22.35 -0.18 3.27
N ILE A 63 21.99 -0.20 4.55
CA ILE A 63 21.11 -1.22 5.15
C ILE A 63 19.74 -1.32 4.48
N HIS A 64 19.31 -0.31 3.73
CA HIS A 64 18.00 -0.33 3.05
C HIS A 64 18.03 -1.04 1.70
N LYS A 65 19.20 -1.41 1.17
CA LYS A 65 19.36 -1.83 -0.23
C LYS A 65 19.99 -3.20 -0.36
N TRP A 66 19.41 -4.02 -1.22
CA TRP A 66 20.08 -5.20 -1.78
C TRP A 66 20.30 -5.07 -3.30
N LEU A 67 19.27 -5.26 -4.12
CA LEU A 67 19.34 -5.11 -5.58
C LEU A 67 18.73 -3.76 -5.98
N TYR A 68 19.57 -2.75 -6.19
CA TYR A 68 19.12 -1.37 -6.36
C TYR A 68 19.32 -0.88 -7.80
N PHE A 69 18.23 -0.84 -8.57
CA PHE A 69 18.20 -0.29 -9.92
C PHE A 69 17.84 1.18 -9.87
N HIS A 70 18.69 2.06 -10.42
CA HIS A 70 18.40 3.49 -10.35
C HIS A 70 18.74 4.29 -11.61
N GLY A 71 17.84 5.21 -11.97
CA GLY A 71 18.03 6.09 -13.13
C GLY A 71 18.01 5.35 -14.48
N VAL A 72 17.40 4.16 -14.53
CA VAL A 72 17.37 3.32 -15.73
C VAL A 72 16.12 3.61 -16.56
N LYS A 73 16.30 3.79 -17.87
CA LYS A 73 15.21 3.93 -18.84
C LYS A 73 15.06 2.63 -19.65
N SER A 74 13.83 2.20 -19.89
CA SER A 74 13.51 1.02 -20.72
C SER A 74 14.15 -0.29 -20.25
N LEU A 75 14.08 -0.55 -18.94
CA LEU A 75 14.50 -1.81 -18.33
C LEU A 75 13.38 -2.85 -18.38
N THR A 76 13.73 -4.09 -18.73
CA THR A 76 12.86 -5.26 -18.52
C THR A 76 13.54 -6.23 -17.57
N VAL A 77 12.89 -6.58 -16.46
CA VAL A 77 13.27 -7.68 -15.57
C VAL A 77 12.24 -8.79 -15.79
N GLU A 78 12.67 -9.97 -16.23
CA GLU A 78 11.74 -11.03 -16.62
C GLU A 78 12.23 -12.44 -16.28
N GLY A 79 11.30 -13.38 -16.22
CA GLY A 79 11.59 -14.82 -16.22
C GLY A 79 11.22 -15.50 -14.91
N SER A 80 10.94 -16.81 -15.00
CA SER A 80 10.40 -17.65 -13.92
C SER A 80 11.42 -18.06 -12.85
N GLY A 81 12.51 -17.30 -12.72
CA GLY A 81 13.52 -17.54 -11.70
C GLY A 81 13.14 -16.93 -10.34
N VAL A 82 14.02 -17.14 -9.37
CA VAL A 82 13.81 -16.78 -7.96
C VAL A 82 14.82 -15.74 -7.51
N ILE A 83 14.34 -14.73 -6.77
CA ILE A 83 15.15 -13.81 -5.97
C ILE A 83 14.88 -14.13 -4.50
N ASP A 84 15.87 -14.70 -3.81
CA ASP A 84 15.76 -15.14 -2.42
C ASP A 84 16.52 -14.18 -1.49
N GLY A 85 15.77 -13.48 -0.64
CA GLY A 85 16.31 -12.51 0.31
C GLY A 85 16.93 -13.11 1.56
N MET A 86 16.78 -14.43 1.83
CA MET A 86 17.36 -15.06 3.02
C MET A 86 17.04 -14.33 4.34
N GLY A 87 15.81 -13.81 4.49
CA GLY A 87 15.42 -12.87 5.55
C GLY A 87 15.40 -13.40 6.99
N HIS A 88 15.53 -14.71 7.22
CA HIS A 88 15.33 -15.32 8.55
C HIS A 88 16.16 -14.68 9.68
N GLU A 89 17.46 -14.44 9.45
CA GLU A 89 18.34 -13.83 10.47
C GLU A 89 17.98 -12.36 10.73
N TRP A 90 17.47 -11.65 9.72
CA TRP A 90 16.97 -10.28 9.88
C TRP A 90 15.70 -10.23 10.70
N TRP A 91 14.77 -11.17 10.44
CA TRP A 91 13.51 -11.25 11.19
C TRP A 91 13.74 -11.59 12.66
N ALA A 92 14.66 -12.51 12.96
CA ALA A 92 15.02 -12.89 14.33
C ALA A 92 15.54 -11.71 15.17
N GLN A 93 16.17 -10.73 14.52
CA GLN A 93 16.72 -9.52 15.15
C GLN A 93 15.75 -8.34 15.17
N SER A 94 14.56 -8.48 14.59
CA SER A 94 13.59 -7.40 14.51
C SER A 94 12.93 -7.11 15.85
N CYS A 95 12.76 -5.83 16.18
CA CYS A 95 11.97 -5.41 17.34
C CYS A 95 10.48 -5.77 17.23
N LYS A 96 9.98 -6.02 16.00
CA LYS A 96 8.61 -6.50 15.78
C LYS A 96 8.42 -7.98 16.14
N ARG A 97 9.51 -8.74 16.29
CA ARG A 97 9.50 -10.11 16.81
C ARG A 97 9.78 -10.16 18.31
N ASN A 98 10.68 -9.31 18.79
CA ASN A 98 11.00 -9.18 20.20
C ASN A 98 11.27 -7.71 20.53
N GLU A 99 10.40 -7.08 21.32
CA GLU A 99 10.51 -5.66 21.68
C GLU A 99 11.80 -5.29 22.41
N SER A 100 12.54 -6.28 22.95
CA SER A 100 13.86 -6.07 23.56
C SER A 100 14.97 -5.84 22.52
N ASN A 101 14.74 -6.20 21.25
CA ASN A 101 15.68 -5.95 20.17
C ASN A 101 15.63 -4.47 19.75
N PRO A 102 16.74 -3.89 19.26
CA PRO A 102 16.70 -2.57 18.64
C PRO A 102 15.82 -2.60 17.38
N CYS A 103 15.01 -1.56 17.18
CA CYS A 103 14.27 -1.38 15.93
C CYS A 103 15.23 -0.94 14.82
N SER A 104 15.82 -1.91 14.14
CA SER A 104 16.71 -1.71 12.99
C SER A 104 15.97 -1.87 11.66
N HIS A 105 16.52 -1.24 10.62
CA HIS A 105 16.10 -1.48 9.25
C HIS A 105 16.73 -2.75 8.70
N ALA A 106 16.15 -3.28 7.64
CA ALA A 106 16.71 -4.39 6.87
C ALA A 106 16.59 -4.10 5.37
N PRO A 107 17.36 -4.80 4.51
CA PRO A 107 17.35 -4.52 3.09
C PRO A 107 15.98 -4.76 2.43
N THR A 108 15.57 -3.84 1.55
CA THR A 108 14.55 -4.17 0.56
C THR A 108 15.19 -5.00 -0.55
N ALA A 109 14.56 -6.12 -0.92
CA ALA A 109 15.22 -7.09 -1.78
C ALA A 109 15.50 -6.53 -3.19
N ILE A 110 14.49 -5.92 -3.82
CA ILE A 110 14.68 -5.18 -5.07
C ILE A 110 14.06 -3.79 -4.98
N THR A 111 14.82 -2.77 -5.38
CA THR A 111 14.33 -1.39 -5.45
C THR A 111 14.57 -0.84 -6.84
N PHE A 112 13.52 -0.29 -7.43
CA PHE A 112 13.58 0.51 -8.65
C PHE A 112 13.39 1.98 -8.25
N HIS A 113 14.42 2.80 -8.46
CA HIS A 113 14.39 4.21 -8.09
C HIS A 113 14.64 5.11 -9.31
N LYS A 114 13.73 6.05 -9.60
CA LYS A 114 13.86 6.95 -10.77
C LYS A 114 13.94 6.18 -12.09
N CYS A 115 13.29 5.02 -12.16
CA CYS A 115 13.21 4.24 -13.39
C CYS A 115 12.04 4.71 -14.26
N HIS A 116 12.23 4.70 -15.58
CA HIS A 116 11.25 5.13 -16.56
C HIS A 116 11.00 4.04 -17.61
N ASN A 117 9.74 3.76 -17.96
CA ASN A 117 9.38 2.70 -18.91
C ASN A 117 9.91 1.33 -18.44
N LEU A 118 9.56 0.95 -17.22
CA LEU A 118 10.02 -0.27 -16.55
C LEU A 118 9.01 -1.40 -16.75
N LYS A 119 9.51 -2.61 -17.02
CA LYS A 119 8.71 -3.84 -17.08
C LYS A 119 9.28 -4.88 -16.12
N VAL A 120 8.43 -5.45 -15.27
CA VAL A 120 8.79 -6.57 -14.38
C VAL A 120 7.81 -7.73 -14.62
N ARG A 121 8.31 -8.91 -14.98
CA ARG A 121 7.44 -9.99 -15.49
C ARG A 121 7.82 -11.38 -14.98
N SER A 122 6.84 -12.09 -14.43
CA SER A 122 6.95 -13.53 -14.14
C SER A 122 8.05 -13.93 -13.15
N VAL A 123 8.58 -12.98 -12.38
CA VAL A 123 9.63 -13.24 -11.38
C VAL A 123 9.02 -13.67 -10.06
N THR A 124 9.75 -14.52 -9.32
CA THR A 124 9.39 -14.93 -7.97
C THR A 124 10.34 -14.28 -6.97
N LEU A 125 9.81 -13.68 -5.91
CA LEU A 125 10.60 -13.18 -4.78
C LEU A 125 10.21 -13.96 -3.53
N VAL A 126 11.20 -14.46 -2.80
CA VAL A 126 10.97 -15.21 -1.57
C VAL A 126 11.78 -14.65 -0.41
N ASN A 127 11.22 -14.71 0.78
CA ASN A 127 11.91 -14.46 2.06
C ASN A 127 12.74 -13.17 2.07
N SER A 128 12.15 -12.06 1.63
CA SER A 128 12.84 -10.77 1.66
C SER A 128 13.16 -10.32 3.09
N GLN A 129 14.30 -9.64 3.27
CA GLN A 129 14.78 -9.24 4.58
C GLN A 129 13.83 -8.22 5.25
N GLN A 130 13.36 -7.26 4.45
CA GLN A 130 12.24 -6.38 4.76
C GLN A 130 11.24 -6.44 3.58
N MET A 131 11.07 -5.37 2.81
CA MET A 131 10.15 -5.36 1.66
C MET A 131 10.68 -6.20 0.49
N HIS A 132 9.77 -6.81 -0.27
CA HIS A 132 10.11 -7.60 -1.45
C HIS A 132 10.49 -6.71 -2.63
N VAL A 133 9.58 -5.85 -3.09
CA VAL A 133 9.87 -4.92 -4.19
C VAL A 133 9.36 -3.51 -3.91
N ALA A 134 10.24 -2.53 -4.07
CA ALA A 134 9.91 -1.11 -3.98
C ALA A 134 10.07 -0.38 -5.33
N PHE A 135 9.10 0.45 -5.66
CA PHE A 135 9.12 1.39 -6.78
C PHE A 135 9.06 2.82 -6.25
N THR A 136 10.16 3.54 -6.40
CA THR A 136 10.34 4.88 -5.86
C THR A 136 10.58 5.86 -6.98
N ASN A 137 9.73 6.89 -7.09
CA ASN A 137 9.88 7.94 -8.10
C ASN A 137 9.94 7.39 -9.54
N CYS A 138 9.15 6.35 -9.82
CA CYS A 138 9.12 5.69 -11.12
C CYS A 138 7.98 6.23 -12.00
N MET A 139 8.16 6.15 -13.31
CA MET A 139 7.14 6.54 -14.28
C MET A 139 6.98 5.51 -15.40
N HIS A 140 5.74 5.21 -15.77
CA HIS A 140 5.40 4.18 -16.75
C HIS A 140 5.98 2.81 -16.37
N VAL A 141 5.38 2.21 -15.34
CA VAL A 141 5.77 0.89 -14.82
C VAL A 141 4.68 -0.12 -15.14
N SER A 142 5.06 -1.29 -15.63
CA SER A 142 4.16 -2.44 -15.84
C SER A 142 4.74 -3.68 -15.17
N VAL A 143 4.05 -4.16 -14.15
CA VAL A 143 4.38 -5.37 -13.39
C VAL A 143 3.32 -6.43 -13.68
N SER A 144 3.72 -7.65 -14.02
CA SER A 144 2.77 -8.73 -14.32
C SER A 144 3.29 -10.12 -13.97
N GLY A 145 2.43 -11.02 -13.46
CA GLY A 145 2.81 -12.41 -13.20
C GLY A 145 3.74 -12.56 -11.99
N LEU A 146 3.71 -11.61 -11.06
CA LEU A 146 4.61 -11.59 -9.90
C LEU A 146 4.18 -12.64 -8.87
N THR A 147 5.12 -13.41 -8.34
CA THR A 147 4.88 -14.29 -7.18
C THR A 147 5.75 -13.83 -6.02
N ILE A 148 5.15 -13.61 -4.86
CA ILE A 148 5.84 -13.20 -3.63
C ILE A 148 5.44 -14.13 -2.51
N GLU A 149 6.44 -14.69 -1.80
CA GLU A 149 6.21 -15.62 -0.70
C GLU A 149 7.14 -15.34 0.48
N ALA A 150 6.54 -15.07 1.63
CA ALA A 150 7.21 -15.05 2.94
C ALA A 150 6.23 -15.52 4.03
N PRO A 151 6.74 -15.99 5.19
CA PRO A 151 5.89 -16.40 6.31
C PRO A 151 4.92 -15.30 6.78
N ALA A 152 3.73 -15.68 7.25
CA ALA A 152 2.72 -14.74 7.76
C ALA A 152 3.22 -13.86 8.91
N ASP A 153 4.22 -14.33 9.64
CA ASP A 153 4.81 -13.66 10.80
C ASP A 153 6.13 -12.95 10.47
N SER A 154 6.56 -12.89 9.20
CA SER A 154 7.78 -12.17 8.83
C SER A 154 7.59 -10.65 8.89
N PRO A 155 8.32 -9.92 9.75
CA PRO A 155 8.03 -8.53 10.07
C PRO A 155 8.37 -7.58 8.91
N ASN A 156 7.44 -6.65 8.59
CA ASN A 156 7.64 -5.58 7.61
C ASN A 156 8.02 -6.08 6.21
N THR A 157 7.43 -7.20 5.81
CA THR A 157 7.74 -7.88 4.56
C THR A 157 6.83 -7.49 3.40
N ASP A 158 6.50 -6.19 3.27
CA ASP A 158 5.61 -5.68 2.23
C ASP A 158 5.92 -6.32 0.87
N GLY A 159 4.87 -6.72 0.14
CA GLY A 159 5.00 -7.32 -1.18
C GLY A 159 5.44 -6.28 -2.21
N VAL A 160 4.50 -5.43 -2.63
CA VAL A 160 4.75 -4.36 -3.61
C VAL A 160 4.58 -2.99 -2.96
N HIS A 161 5.68 -2.27 -2.78
CA HIS A 161 5.70 -0.93 -2.24
C HIS A 161 5.82 0.12 -3.36
N ILE A 162 4.89 1.08 -3.42
CA ILE A 162 4.80 2.10 -4.47
C ILE A 162 4.86 3.48 -3.83
N SER A 163 5.93 4.22 -4.11
CA SER A 163 6.15 5.57 -3.58
C SER A 163 6.51 6.55 -4.70
N ALA A 164 5.98 7.78 -4.60
CA ALA A 164 6.27 8.87 -5.54
C ALA A 164 6.14 8.52 -7.04
N SER A 165 5.31 7.52 -7.39
CA SER A 165 5.32 6.93 -8.74
C SER A 165 4.04 7.26 -9.52
N THR A 166 4.12 7.33 -10.85
CA THR A 166 2.95 7.60 -11.70
C THR A 166 2.87 6.77 -12.96
N HIS A 167 1.63 6.51 -13.42
CA HIS A 167 1.35 5.56 -14.51
C HIS A 167 1.92 4.18 -14.20
N PHE A 168 1.40 3.58 -13.14
CA PHE A 168 1.82 2.29 -12.63
C PHE A 168 0.71 1.27 -12.83
N GLU A 169 1.06 0.11 -13.40
CA GLU A 169 0.18 -1.05 -13.52
C GLU A 169 0.81 -2.26 -12.82
N LEU A 170 0.07 -2.89 -11.92
CA LEU A 170 0.34 -4.23 -11.40
C LEU A 170 -0.82 -5.14 -11.79
N LYS A 171 -0.52 -6.28 -12.41
CA LYS A 171 -1.54 -7.27 -12.76
C LYS A 171 -1.12 -8.71 -12.50
N ASP A 172 -2.11 -9.56 -12.26
CA ASP A 172 -1.95 -11.01 -12.26
C ASP A 172 -0.81 -11.44 -11.30
N ALA A 173 -0.95 -11.13 -10.01
CA ALA A 173 0.08 -11.42 -9.01
C ALA A 173 -0.47 -12.23 -7.83
N VAL A 174 0.40 -13.04 -7.24
CA VAL A 174 0.14 -13.81 -6.02
C VAL A 174 1.13 -13.35 -4.96
N ILE A 175 0.63 -12.87 -3.82
CA ILE A 175 1.43 -12.22 -2.80
C ILE A 175 1.03 -12.76 -1.43
N GLY A 176 1.93 -13.50 -0.78
CA GLY A 176 1.84 -13.90 0.63
C GLY A 176 3.02 -13.34 1.40
N THR A 177 2.76 -12.59 2.47
CA THR A 177 3.79 -11.92 3.27
C THR A 177 3.34 -11.80 4.74
N GLY A 178 4.17 -11.18 5.58
CA GLY A 178 3.77 -10.79 6.94
C GLY A 178 3.43 -9.30 7.10
N ASP A 179 3.28 -8.55 5.99
CA ASP A 179 2.82 -7.15 6.03
C ASP A 179 1.94 -6.83 4.79
N ASP A 180 1.84 -5.57 4.37
CA ASP A 180 0.99 -5.15 3.25
C ASP A 180 1.34 -5.91 1.96
N CYS A 181 0.36 -6.57 1.31
CA CYS A 181 0.56 -7.18 0.00
C CYS A 181 0.94 -6.11 -1.04
N VAL A 182 0.22 -4.99 -1.00
CA VAL A 182 0.54 -3.80 -1.79
C VAL A 182 0.37 -2.57 -0.91
N SER A 183 1.40 -1.74 -0.82
CA SER A 183 1.38 -0.46 -0.12
C SER A 183 1.62 0.70 -1.09
N ILE A 184 0.69 1.66 -1.14
CA ILE A 184 0.77 2.86 -1.99
C ILE A 184 0.90 4.07 -1.09
N VAL A 185 2.05 4.74 -1.15
CA VAL A 185 2.37 5.87 -0.28
C VAL A 185 2.50 7.18 -1.05
N SER A 186 2.87 8.23 -0.32
CA SER A 186 2.84 9.63 -0.74
C SER A 186 3.44 9.90 -2.13
N ASN A 187 2.86 10.90 -2.79
CA ASN A 187 3.19 11.42 -4.10
C ASN A 187 2.96 10.41 -5.25
N SER A 188 2.08 9.44 -5.04
CA SER A 188 1.73 8.42 -6.04
C SER A 188 0.41 8.76 -6.74
N SER A 189 0.33 8.56 -8.06
CA SER A 189 -0.90 8.81 -8.82
C SER A 189 -1.04 8.01 -10.10
N ARG A 190 -2.28 7.76 -10.56
CA ARG A 190 -2.55 6.93 -11.76
C ARG A 190 -1.99 5.52 -11.58
N ILE A 191 -2.47 4.86 -10.53
CA ILE A 191 -2.10 3.49 -10.17
C ILE A 191 -3.26 2.57 -10.54
N ARG A 192 -2.95 1.46 -11.20
CA ARG A 192 -3.91 0.41 -11.59
C ARG A 192 -3.40 -0.92 -11.05
N ILE A 193 -4.22 -1.57 -10.24
CA ILE A 193 -3.95 -2.88 -9.67
C ILE A 193 -5.08 -3.79 -10.12
N LYS A 194 -4.74 -4.92 -10.73
CA LYS A 194 -5.72 -5.83 -11.32
C LYS A 194 -5.42 -7.29 -11.04
N ASN A 195 -6.43 -8.09 -10.72
CA ASN A 195 -6.33 -9.55 -10.56
C ASN A 195 -5.21 -9.96 -9.58
N ILE A 196 -5.32 -9.57 -8.31
CA ILE A 196 -4.33 -9.91 -7.28
C ILE A 196 -4.88 -10.93 -6.31
N VAL A 197 -4.07 -11.94 -6.00
CA VAL A 197 -4.30 -12.86 -4.89
C VAL A 197 -3.36 -12.44 -3.75
N CYS A 198 -3.92 -12.14 -2.58
CA CYS A 198 -3.21 -11.58 -1.44
C CYS A 198 -3.55 -12.36 -0.18
N GLY A 199 -2.55 -12.92 0.48
CA GLY A 199 -2.78 -13.73 1.68
C GLY A 199 -1.67 -14.73 1.92
N PRO A 200 -1.17 -14.85 3.17
CA PRO A 200 -1.44 -13.99 4.34
C PRO A 200 -0.81 -12.58 4.20
N GLY A 201 -1.07 -11.68 5.16
CA GLY A 201 -0.48 -10.33 5.22
C GLY A 201 -1.43 -9.26 5.77
N HIS A 202 -1.16 -7.99 5.52
CA HIS A 202 -1.96 -6.84 5.98
C HIS A 202 -2.88 -6.23 4.92
N GLY A 203 -3.03 -6.88 3.76
CA GLY A 203 -3.97 -6.49 2.71
C GLY A 203 -3.42 -5.48 1.71
N ILE A 204 -4.31 -4.69 1.11
CA ILE A 204 -3.98 -3.66 0.11
C ILE A 204 -4.18 -2.29 0.76
N SER A 205 -3.09 -1.56 0.97
CA SER A 205 -3.06 -0.33 1.77
C SER A 205 -2.71 0.91 0.96
N ILE A 206 -3.48 1.98 1.16
CA ILE A 206 -3.06 3.36 0.87
C ILE A 206 -2.49 3.95 2.16
N GLY A 207 -1.18 4.24 2.16
CA GLY A 207 -0.45 4.81 3.28
C GLY A 207 0.54 3.85 3.96
N SER A 208 1.08 4.19 5.13
CA SER A 208 0.70 5.35 5.95
C SER A 208 1.07 6.70 5.32
N LEU A 209 0.24 7.72 5.52
CA LEU A 209 0.40 9.05 4.92
C LEU A 209 0.47 10.15 5.98
N GLY A 210 1.32 11.17 5.76
CA GLY A 210 1.36 12.36 6.61
C GLY A 210 2.15 12.21 7.92
N LYS A 211 3.04 11.19 8.01
CA LYS A 211 3.90 10.98 9.18
C LYS A 211 4.68 12.26 9.50
N TYR A 212 4.85 12.56 10.79
CA TYR A 212 5.53 13.77 11.26
C TYR A 212 4.91 15.08 10.75
N LYS A 213 3.57 15.11 10.66
CA LYS A 213 2.80 16.27 10.16
C LYS A 213 3.16 16.65 8.72
N SER A 214 3.70 15.71 7.95
CA SER A 214 4.11 15.98 6.58
C SER A 214 2.91 16.15 5.66
N TYR A 215 3.14 16.83 4.54
CA TYR A 215 2.22 16.78 3.41
C TYR A 215 2.30 15.40 2.74
N ALA A 216 1.15 14.82 2.42
CA ALA A 216 1.06 13.60 1.64
C ALA A 216 -0.11 13.64 0.65
N ALA A 217 0.13 13.15 -0.56
CA ALA A 217 -0.87 13.12 -1.61
C ALA A 217 -0.89 11.77 -2.32
N VAL A 218 -2.06 11.15 -2.42
CA VAL A 218 -2.32 9.99 -3.28
C VAL A 218 -3.61 10.23 -4.06
N GLN A 219 -3.59 9.97 -5.37
CA GLN A 219 -4.82 10.13 -6.15
C GLN A 219 -4.91 9.22 -7.35
N ASP A 220 -6.14 8.94 -7.79
CA ASP A 220 -6.40 8.18 -9.02
C ASP A 220 -5.78 6.76 -8.93
N VAL A 221 -6.30 5.98 -7.99
CA VAL A 221 -5.94 4.59 -7.76
C VAL A 221 -7.17 3.72 -8.01
N ILE A 222 -7.00 2.66 -8.79
CA ILE A 222 -8.04 1.66 -8.99
C ILE A 222 -7.45 0.29 -8.68
N VAL A 223 -8.09 -0.41 -7.74
CA VAL A 223 -7.91 -1.84 -7.47
C VAL A 223 -9.15 -2.54 -8.03
N ASP A 224 -8.95 -3.43 -8.99
CA ASP A 224 -10.01 -4.08 -9.76
C ASP A 224 -9.76 -5.58 -9.86
N GLY A 225 -10.55 -6.39 -9.16
CA GLY A 225 -10.32 -7.82 -9.10
C GLY A 225 -9.24 -8.17 -8.08
N ALA A 226 -9.64 -8.57 -6.88
CA ALA A 226 -8.71 -9.12 -5.90
C ALA A 226 -9.36 -10.25 -5.09
N ILE A 227 -8.54 -11.19 -4.65
CA ILE A 227 -8.90 -12.21 -3.67
C ILE A 227 -7.97 -12.04 -2.48
N LEU A 228 -8.54 -11.74 -1.31
CA LEU A 228 -7.81 -11.63 -0.06
C LEU A 228 -8.18 -12.79 0.85
N PHE A 229 -7.21 -13.47 1.44
CA PHE A 229 -7.46 -14.55 2.38
C PHE A 229 -6.50 -14.52 3.56
N ASP A 230 -7.01 -14.78 4.76
CA ASP A 230 -6.22 -14.84 6.00
C ASP A 230 -5.32 -13.60 6.20
N THR A 231 -5.83 -12.42 5.81
CA THR A 231 -5.15 -11.14 5.99
C THR A 231 -5.71 -10.38 7.20
N GLU A 232 -4.85 -9.59 7.84
CA GLU A 232 -5.25 -8.68 8.92
C GLU A 232 -6.25 -7.63 8.42
N ASN A 233 -6.06 -7.10 7.20
CA ASN A 233 -6.96 -6.13 6.61
C ASN A 233 -7.29 -6.53 5.18
N GLY A 234 -8.44 -6.04 4.69
CA GLY A 234 -8.80 -6.18 3.30
C GLY A 234 -8.23 -5.00 2.50
N VAL A 235 -9.05 -3.98 2.30
CA VAL A 235 -8.64 -2.71 1.70
C VAL A 235 -8.57 -1.62 2.77
N ARG A 236 -7.42 -0.96 2.85
CA ARG A 236 -7.08 -0.04 3.95
C ARG A 236 -6.63 1.32 3.45
N ILE A 237 -7.08 2.39 4.11
CA ILE A 237 -6.49 3.72 4.00
C ILE A 237 -6.04 4.16 5.39
N LYS A 238 -4.75 4.41 5.59
CA LYS A 238 -4.17 4.81 6.88
C LYS A 238 -3.43 6.14 6.77
N THR A 239 -3.81 7.12 7.60
CA THR A 239 -3.16 8.44 7.63
C THR A 239 -2.80 8.82 9.06
N TRP A 240 -1.62 9.39 9.27
CA TRP A 240 -1.15 9.86 10.56
C TRP A 240 -1.90 11.10 11.01
N GLN A 241 -2.20 11.13 12.31
CA GLN A 241 -2.69 12.31 13.00
C GLN A 241 -1.71 13.49 12.85
N GLY A 242 -2.24 14.68 12.60
CA GLY A 242 -1.48 15.90 12.35
C GLY A 242 -0.97 16.04 10.91
N GLY A 243 -1.13 15.02 10.05
CA GLY A 243 -0.77 15.09 8.64
C GLY A 243 -1.58 16.12 7.84
N SER A 244 -1.14 16.41 6.61
CA SER A 244 -1.83 17.31 5.67
C SER A 244 -1.79 16.78 4.24
N GLY A 245 -2.62 17.32 3.35
CA GLY A 245 -2.71 16.92 1.95
C GLY A 245 -3.99 16.15 1.63
N PHE A 246 -3.94 15.18 0.72
CA PHE A 246 -5.16 14.50 0.26
C PHE A 246 -4.97 13.04 -0.19
N VAL A 247 -6.01 12.24 0.00
CA VAL A 247 -6.27 10.97 -0.66
C VAL A 247 -7.58 11.11 -1.43
N ARG A 248 -7.55 10.97 -2.75
CA ARG A 248 -8.77 11.12 -3.55
C ARG A 248 -8.88 10.28 -4.80
N LYS A 249 -10.11 10.03 -5.25
CA LYS A 249 -10.39 9.23 -6.46
C LYS A 249 -9.77 7.85 -6.35
N ILE A 250 -10.15 7.14 -5.29
CA ILE A 250 -9.70 5.77 -5.03
C ILE A 250 -10.90 4.86 -5.26
N THR A 251 -10.73 3.80 -6.05
CA THR A 251 -11.76 2.79 -6.28
C THR A 251 -11.20 1.42 -5.93
N PHE A 252 -11.87 0.74 -5.02
CA PHE A 252 -11.70 -0.68 -4.76
C PHE A 252 -12.93 -1.40 -5.32
N LYS A 253 -12.75 -2.27 -6.31
CA LYS A 253 -13.88 -2.98 -6.92
C LYS A 253 -13.60 -4.44 -7.22
N ASP A 254 -14.66 -5.23 -7.21
CA ASP A 254 -14.67 -6.64 -7.56
C ASP A 254 -13.70 -7.45 -6.67
N ILE A 255 -13.90 -7.39 -5.35
CA ILE A 255 -12.99 -7.98 -4.35
C ILE A 255 -13.69 -9.09 -3.57
N TRP A 256 -13.04 -10.25 -3.49
CA TRP A 256 -13.44 -11.37 -2.65
C TRP A 256 -12.55 -11.47 -1.43
N MET A 257 -13.13 -11.71 -0.26
CA MET A 257 -12.43 -11.81 1.01
C MET A 257 -12.76 -13.13 1.71
N TYR A 258 -11.77 -13.80 2.26
CA TYR A 258 -11.93 -15.04 3.01
C TYR A 258 -11.19 -14.93 4.33
N ASN A 259 -11.93 -14.92 5.44
CA ASN A 259 -11.34 -14.88 6.77
C ASN A 259 -10.41 -13.65 6.97
N VAL A 260 -10.85 -12.47 6.53
CA VAL A 260 -10.08 -11.22 6.65
C VAL A 260 -10.49 -10.50 7.94
N CYS A 261 -9.54 -10.09 8.80
CA CYS A 261 -9.88 -9.52 10.11
C CYS A 261 -10.58 -8.17 10.02
N ASN A 262 -10.08 -7.24 9.21
CA ASN A 262 -10.64 -5.90 8.99
C ASN A 262 -10.88 -5.66 7.48
N PRO A 263 -11.99 -6.16 6.89
CA PRO A 263 -12.26 -6.12 5.46
C PRO A 263 -12.16 -4.72 4.81
N ILE A 264 -12.85 -3.71 5.34
CA ILE A 264 -12.83 -2.35 4.81
C ILE A 264 -12.47 -1.41 5.95
N ILE A 265 -11.34 -0.71 5.83
CA ILE A 265 -10.87 0.20 6.88
C ILE A 265 -10.37 1.54 6.34
N ILE A 266 -10.83 2.62 6.95
CA ILE A 266 -10.21 3.95 6.85
C ILE A 266 -9.85 4.38 8.28
N ASP A 267 -8.58 4.69 8.50
CA ASP A 267 -8.06 5.13 9.79
C ASP A 267 -7.25 6.42 9.63
N GLN A 268 -7.86 7.57 10.00
CA GLN A 268 -7.16 8.85 10.07
C GLN A 268 -6.45 9.09 11.42
N TYR A 269 -6.52 8.12 12.33
CA TYR A 269 -5.92 8.15 13.67
C TYR A 269 -4.67 7.25 13.77
N TYR A 270 -4.12 6.83 12.63
CA TYR A 270 -3.02 5.88 12.58
C TYR A 270 -1.80 6.34 13.38
N CYS A 271 -1.30 5.45 14.23
CA CYS A 271 -0.16 5.68 15.10
C CYS A 271 0.65 4.40 15.31
N ASP A 272 1.77 4.26 14.60
CA ASP A 272 2.75 3.18 14.84
C ASP A 272 3.88 3.71 15.73
N SER A 273 3.61 3.76 17.03
CA SER A 273 4.51 4.27 18.07
C SER A 273 4.31 3.48 19.37
N PRO A 274 5.38 3.16 20.11
CA PRO A 274 5.28 2.53 21.43
C PRO A 274 4.49 3.38 22.44
N VAL A 275 4.56 4.71 22.29
CA VAL A 275 3.75 5.65 23.06
C VAL A 275 2.54 6.07 22.22
N PRO A 276 1.31 5.96 22.74
CA PRO A 276 0.11 6.41 22.04
C PRO A 276 0.25 7.86 21.58
N CYS A 277 -0.08 8.11 20.31
CA CYS A 277 -0.07 9.46 19.77
C CYS A 277 -1.16 10.29 20.45
N LEU A 278 -0.84 11.54 20.81
CA LEU A 278 -1.87 12.48 21.25
C LEU A 278 -2.88 12.70 20.13
N ASN A 279 -4.16 12.58 20.46
CA ASN A 279 -5.27 12.88 19.55
C ASN A 279 -5.10 14.27 18.95
N GLN A 280 -4.98 14.32 17.62
CA GLN A 280 -4.95 15.55 16.85
C GLN A 280 -6.04 15.46 15.79
N THR A 281 -6.71 16.59 15.56
CA THR A 281 -7.80 16.66 14.60
C THR A 281 -7.32 17.01 13.18
N SER A 282 -6.14 17.60 12.99
CA SER A 282 -5.59 17.75 11.63
C SER A 282 -5.27 16.37 11.03
N ALA A 283 -5.63 16.13 9.78
CA ALA A 283 -5.35 14.88 9.07
C ALA A 283 -5.21 15.11 7.57
N VAL A 284 -4.64 14.14 6.87
CA VAL A 284 -4.67 14.09 5.40
C VAL A 284 -6.14 13.95 4.97
N SER A 285 -6.65 14.86 4.16
CA SER A 285 -8.06 14.83 3.75
C SER A 285 -8.38 13.60 2.90
N ILE A 286 -9.55 12.98 3.10
CA ILE A 286 -9.98 11.78 2.36
C ILE A 286 -11.28 12.11 1.64
N ASP A 287 -11.30 11.92 0.32
CA ASP A 287 -12.43 12.34 -0.51
C ASP A 287 -12.62 11.45 -1.74
N SER A 288 -13.87 11.17 -2.12
CA SER A 288 -14.19 10.42 -3.35
C SER A 288 -13.54 9.03 -3.34
N ILE A 289 -13.90 8.24 -2.33
CA ILE A 289 -13.46 6.85 -2.17
C ILE A 289 -14.63 5.94 -2.47
N SER A 290 -14.42 4.93 -3.30
CA SER A 290 -15.47 4.02 -3.72
C SER A 290 -15.09 2.58 -3.42
N PHE A 291 -15.98 1.86 -2.74
CA PHE A 291 -15.91 0.43 -2.48
C PHE A 291 -17.09 -0.23 -3.20
N ARG A 292 -16.82 -1.14 -4.14
CA ARG A 292 -17.85 -1.70 -5.03
C ARG A 292 -17.72 -3.21 -5.16
N GLY A 293 -18.79 -3.96 -4.95
CA GLY A 293 -18.78 -5.41 -5.17
C GLY A 293 -17.73 -6.12 -4.31
N ILE A 294 -17.67 -5.78 -3.01
CA ILE A 294 -16.77 -6.42 -2.05
C ILE A 294 -17.55 -7.48 -1.27
N LYS A 295 -17.14 -8.74 -1.38
CA LYS A 295 -17.91 -9.89 -0.88
C LYS A 295 -17.04 -10.90 -0.14
N GLY A 296 -17.64 -11.63 0.79
CA GLY A 296 -17.02 -12.80 1.43
C GLY A 296 -17.09 -12.78 2.95
N THR A 297 -16.06 -13.29 3.62
CA THR A 297 -16.07 -13.52 5.07
C THR A 297 -15.08 -12.66 5.85
N SER A 298 -15.56 -12.12 6.96
CA SER A 298 -14.77 -11.39 7.96
C SER A 298 -14.37 -12.32 9.11
N ALA A 299 -13.12 -12.27 9.56
CA ALA A 299 -12.66 -13.01 10.73
C ALA A 299 -13.14 -12.37 12.04
N THR A 300 -13.46 -11.08 12.02
CA THR A 300 -14.04 -10.34 13.16
C THR A 300 -15.46 -9.86 12.85
N ASP A 301 -16.20 -9.43 13.87
CA ASP A 301 -17.54 -8.86 13.68
C ASP A 301 -17.50 -7.48 12.99
N GLU A 302 -16.45 -6.67 13.18
CA GLU A 302 -16.35 -5.32 12.62
C GLU A 302 -15.81 -5.35 11.18
N ALA A 303 -16.71 -5.55 10.22
CA ALA A 303 -16.35 -5.72 8.81
C ALA A 303 -16.04 -4.39 8.10
N ILE A 304 -16.67 -3.29 8.53
CA ILE A 304 -16.47 -1.94 7.96
C ILE A 304 -16.12 -0.97 9.09
N GLN A 305 -14.96 -0.35 9.03
CA GLN A 305 -14.47 0.59 10.05
C GLN A 305 -13.96 1.87 9.40
N LEU A 306 -14.72 2.97 9.49
CA LEU A 306 -14.38 4.25 8.89
C LEU A 306 -14.18 5.31 9.99
N SER A 307 -12.96 5.48 10.44
CA SER A 307 -12.58 6.40 11.52
C SER A 307 -11.94 7.66 10.94
N CYS A 308 -12.74 8.72 10.78
CA CYS A 308 -12.33 9.96 10.13
C CYS A 308 -12.23 11.14 11.12
N SER A 309 -11.44 12.15 10.79
CA SER A 309 -11.23 13.32 11.63
C SER A 309 -12.45 14.25 11.63
N GLU A 310 -12.80 14.79 12.80
CA GLU A 310 -13.82 15.86 12.94
C GLU A 310 -13.49 17.14 12.16
N SER A 311 -12.21 17.50 12.05
CA SER A 311 -11.78 18.70 11.31
C SER A 311 -11.59 18.43 9.82
N TYR A 312 -11.37 17.16 9.44
CA TYR A 312 -11.18 16.72 8.06
C TYR A 312 -12.00 15.44 7.78
N PRO A 313 -13.34 15.53 7.88
CA PRO A 313 -14.20 14.37 7.72
C PRO A 313 -14.03 13.74 6.34
N CYS A 314 -14.21 12.42 6.27
CA CYS A 314 -14.18 11.71 5.00
C CYS A 314 -15.45 12.05 4.22
N LYS A 315 -15.30 12.47 2.95
CA LYS A 315 -16.42 12.92 2.11
C LYS A 315 -16.56 12.09 0.86
N ARG A 316 -17.79 12.00 0.35
CA ARG A 316 -18.10 11.25 -0.88
C ARG A 316 -17.57 9.81 -0.81
N ILE A 317 -17.77 9.17 0.33
CA ILE A 317 -17.56 7.72 0.48
C ILE A 317 -18.73 7.01 -0.17
N TYR A 318 -18.45 6.13 -1.13
CA TYR A 318 -19.48 5.39 -1.85
C TYR A 318 -19.34 3.89 -1.62
N LEU A 319 -20.37 3.28 -1.02
CA LEU A 319 -20.48 1.84 -0.81
C LEU A 319 -21.50 1.26 -1.80
N GLU A 320 -21.12 0.25 -2.57
CA GLU A 320 -22.00 -0.39 -3.55
C GLU A 320 -21.82 -1.91 -3.49
N ASP A 321 -22.92 -2.64 -3.33
CA ASP A 321 -22.92 -4.12 -3.35
C ASP A 321 -21.87 -4.77 -2.44
N ILE A 322 -21.91 -4.41 -1.15
CA ILE A 322 -21.03 -4.93 -0.10
C ILE A 322 -21.72 -6.11 0.59
N GLN A 323 -21.06 -7.27 0.67
CA GLN A 323 -21.61 -8.48 1.29
C GLN A 323 -20.54 -9.20 2.11
N LEU A 324 -20.33 -8.72 3.33
CA LEU A 324 -19.35 -9.22 4.28
C LEU A 324 -20.07 -9.82 5.48
N ILE A 325 -19.89 -11.12 5.69
CA ILE A 325 -20.47 -11.85 6.83
C ILE A 325 -19.34 -12.34 7.73
N SER A 326 -19.52 -12.25 9.03
CA SER A 326 -18.55 -12.84 9.97
C SER A 326 -18.84 -14.32 10.19
N TRP A 327 -17.89 -15.05 10.79
CA TRP A 327 -18.11 -16.43 11.24
C TRP A 327 -19.20 -16.56 12.31
N SER A 328 -19.45 -15.52 13.10
CA SER A 328 -20.56 -15.49 14.06
C SER A 328 -21.92 -15.32 13.38
N GLY A 329 -21.95 -15.05 12.07
CA GLY A 329 -23.13 -14.68 11.31
C GLY A 329 -23.54 -13.21 11.49
N ILE A 330 -22.83 -12.46 12.34
CA ILE A 330 -23.10 -11.06 12.66
C ILE A 330 -21.91 -10.20 12.25
N SER A 331 -22.07 -9.42 11.18
CA SER A 331 -21.13 -8.37 10.82
C SER A 331 -21.67 -6.99 11.19
N LYS A 332 -20.77 -6.03 11.45
CA LYS A 332 -21.06 -4.66 11.88
C LYS A 332 -20.28 -3.66 11.05
N SER A 333 -20.86 -2.45 10.97
CA SER A 333 -20.23 -1.28 10.39
C SER A 333 -20.13 -0.18 11.44
N SER A 334 -18.93 0.38 11.60
CA SER A 334 -18.64 1.48 12.51
C SER A 334 -18.09 2.67 11.71
N CYS A 335 -18.75 3.82 11.82
CA CYS A 335 -18.35 5.05 11.11
C CYS A 335 -18.27 6.21 12.08
N TRP A 336 -17.22 7.01 11.95
CA TRP A 336 -17.03 8.27 12.64
C TRP A 336 -16.62 9.33 11.62
N GLU A 337 -17.40 10.41 11.51
CA GLU A 337 -17.15 11.53 10.60
C GLU A 337 -16.95 11.12 9.12
N ALA A 338 -17.68 10.08 8.70
CA ALA A 338 -17.66 9.54 7.34
C ALA A 338 -19.00 9.78 6.63
N TYR A 339 -18.92 10.51 5.51
CA TYR A 339 -20.09 10.98 4.78
C TYR A 339 -20.06 10.55 3.31
N GLY A 340 -21.24 10.25 2.79
CA GLY A 340 -21.45 9.88 1.40
C GLY A 340 -22.75 9.13 1.18
N ALA A 341 -22.71 8.06 0.38
CA ALA A 341 -23.90 7.34 -0.04
C ALA A 341 -23.64 5.84 -0.18
N SER A 342 -24.72 5.06 -0.14
CA SER A 342 -24.68 3.63 -0.41
C SER A 342 -25.76 3.22 -1.39
N SER A 343 -25.49 2.20 -2.22
CA SER A 343 -26.42 1.65 -3.22
C SER A 343 -26.33 0.13 -3.28
N GLY A 344 -27.42 -0.53 -3.70
CA GLY A 344 -27.47 -1.98 -3.82
C GLY A 344 -27.55 -2.70 -2.47
N MET A 345 -27.08 -3.94 -2.44
CA MET A 345 -27.10 -4.75 -1.21
C MET A 345 -25.90 -4.41 -0.33
N ILE A 346 -26.15 -4.02 0.92
CA ILE A 346 -25.09 -3.63 1.88
C ILE A 346 -25.24 -4.45 3.17
N ILE A 347 -24.35 -5.43 3.33
CA ILE A 347 -24.22 -6.29 4.49
C ILE A 347 -22.75 -6.23 4.94
N PRO A 348 -22.45 -5.82 6.18
CA PRO A 348 -23.37 -5.26 7.17
C PRO A 348 -24.01 -3.93 6.74
N PRO A 349 -25.14 -3.49 7.37
CA PRO A 349 -25.79 -2.22 7.02
C PRO A 349 -24.83 -1.04 7.01
N SER A 350 -25.02 -0.13 6.06
CA SER A 350 -24.17 1.05 5.90
C SER A 350 -24.20 1.94 7.15
N CYS A 351 -23.03 2.43 7.57
CA CYS A 351 -22.91 3.44 8.62
C CYS A 351 -22.55 4.85 8.09
N VAL A 352 -22.36 5.02 6.77
CA VAL A 352 -22.01 6.34 6.21
C VAL A 352 -23.21 7.29 6.26
N SER A 353 -22.97 8.51 6.73
CA SER A 353 -24.01 9.54 6.83
C SER A 353 -24.21 10.28 5.51
N SER A 354 -25.41 10.76 5.22
CA SER A 354 -25.64 11.57 4.00
C SER A 354 -24.86 12.89 4.06
N ASP A 355 -24.24 13.28 2.94
CA ASP A 355 -23.53 14.56 2.77
C ASP A 355 -24.46 15.78 3.04
N ASP A 356 -25.78 15.64 2.91
CA ASP A 356 -26.77 16.70 3.17
C ASP A 356 -26.78 17.17 4.64
N ILE A 357 -26.30 16.35 5.58
CA ILE A 357 -26.23 16.69 7.01
C ILE A 357 -25.14 17.74 7.26
N ILE A 358 -24.05 17.73 6.49
CA ILE A 358 -22.94 18.70 6.62
C ILE A 358 -23.42 20.12 6.25
N ILE A 359 -24.30 20.25 5.25
CA ILE A 359 -24.85 21.55 4.83
C ILE A 359 -25.68 22.17 5.96
N ARG A 360 -26.38 21.36 6.76
CA ARG A 360 -27.22 21.85 7.87
C ARG A 360 -26.42 22.30 9.09
N GLN A 361 -25.23 21.74 9.34
CA GLN A 361 -24.38 22.18 10.44
C GLN A 361 -23.60 23.46 10.10
N ASN A 362 -23.09 23.59 8.87
CA ASN A 362 -22.41 24.81 8.43
C ASN A 362 -23.37 25.99 8.17
N GLY A 363 -24.68 25.74 8.02
CA GLY A 363 -25.72 26.77 7.90
C GLY A 363 -26.20 27.39 9.21
N LYS A 364 -25.70 26.97 10.38
CA LYS A 364 -26.14 27.47 11.70
C LYS A 364 -25.15 28.42 12.39
N SER A 365 -24.14 28.94 11.68
CA SER A 365 -23.19 29.94 12.22
C SER A 365 -23.40 31.38 11.71
N SER A 366 -24.61 31.76 11.28
CA SER A 366 -24.95 33.18 11.10
C SER A 366 -26.38 33.49 11.52
N SER A 367 -26.60 33.75 12.81
CA SER A 367 -27.75 34.54 13.23
C SER A 367 -27.40 35.34 14.51
N THR A 368 -26.75 36.47 14.31
CA THR A 368 -26.87 37.61 15.22
C THR A 368 -27.37 38.80 14.43
N SER A 369 -28.34 39.49 15.04
CA SER A 369 -28.95 40.77 14.63
C SER A 369 -30.18 40.70 13.70
N LEU A 370 -31.34 40.48 14.30
CA LEU A 370 -32.52 41.32 14.01
C LEU A 370 -33.23 41.66 15.33
N TRP A 371 -32.70 42.68 16.01
CA TRP A 371 -33.50 43.53 16.88
C TRP A 371 -34.38 44.42 15.99
N LYS A 372 -35.68 44.13 15.91
CA LYS A 372 -36.77 45.13 15.82
C LYS A 372 -38.14 44.44 15.72
N MET A 373 -39.10 45.01 16.46
CA MET A 373 -40.55 44.75 16.48
C MET A 373 -41.06 43.71 17.49
N MET A 374 -40.87 44.02 18.78
CA MET A 374 -41.95 43.93 19.76
C MET A 374 -42.37 45.36 20.14
N ILE A 375 -43.56 45.54 20.73
CA ILE A 375 -44.33 46.78 20.99
C ILE A 375 -45.26 47.10 19.80
N ASP A 376 -46.60 47.10 19.87
CA ASP A 376 -47.60 46.94 20.94
C ASP A 376 -48.94 46.58 20.26
N TYR A 377 -49.75 45.72 20.89
CA TYR A 377 -51.22 45.78 20.79
C TYR A 377 -51.80 45.06 22.01
N ILE A 378 -52.16 45.82 23.04
CA ILE A 378 -53.19 45.51 24.05
C ILE A 378 -53.63 46.83 24.71
N LEU A 379 -54.92 47.13 24.52
CA LEU A 379 -55.84 47.94 25.34
C LEU A 379 -55.77 49.48 25.38
N ILE A 380 -56.86 50.05 24.84
CA ILE A 380 -57.48 51.39 25.01
C ILE A 380 -56.93 52.52 24.14
#